data_AF-A0A2S5T5G1-F1
#
_entry.id   AF-A0A2S5T5G1-F1
#
_cell.length_a   1.000
_cell.length_b   1.000
_cell.length_c   1.000
_cell.angle_alpha   90.00
_cell.angle_beta   90.00
_cell.angle_gamma   90.00
#
_symmetry.space_group_name_H-M   'P 1'
#
loop_
_entity.id
_entity.type
_entity.pdbx_description
1 polymer ?
#
loop_
_entity_poly.entity_id
_entity_poly.type
_entity_poly.pdbx_seq_one_letter_code
_entity_poly.pdbx_strand_id
1 'polypeptide(L)'
;MQKLLLAVDALSTWLGKVAAWAVVLLTLLISWEVFSRYALNRPHAWVFDAQIMLYGTLFMLAGAYTLCKNGHVRGDVLYGFFSPRTQAAVDLVLYIVFFLPGIVALTWAGWTYAQESLAIREQTFSAEPLPLYPFKFVIPVAGLALLLQGAAEIVRCVLCLRDGQWPSREPDVEEVDVDKLKEMVHADDTASEGGRP
;
A
#
# COMPACT_ATOMS: atom_id res chain seq x y z
N MET A 1 -9.88 -20.70 -9.74
CA MET A 1 -8.65 -19.92 -9.50
C MET A 1 -8.91 -18.43 -9.39
N GLN A 2 -9.61 -17.81 -10.34
CA GLN A 2 -9.90 -16.37 -10.34
C GLN A 2 -10.61 -15.87 -9.06
N LYS A 3 -11.57 -16.62 -8.51
CA LYS A 3 -12.23 -16.28 -7.24
C LYS A 3 -11.27 -16.16 -6.05
N LEU A 4 -10.22 -16.98 -6.00
CA LEU A 4 -9.21 -16.92 -4.93
C LEU A 4 -8.32 -15.69 -5.10
N LEU A 5 -7.92 -15.37 -6.34
CA LEU A 5 -7.14 -14.16 -6.64
C LEU A 5 -7.91 -12.89 -6.25
N LEU A 6 -9.20 -12.83 -6.58
CA LEU A 6 -10.05 -11.70 -6.22
C LEU A 6 -10.29 -11.61 -4.70
N ALA A 7 -10.39 -12.75 -4.00
CA ALA A 7 -10.52 -12.74 -2.54
C ALA A 7 -9.24 -12.19 -1.86
N VAL A 8 -8.05 -12.52 -2.38
CA VAL A 8 -6.78 -11.97 -1.89
C VAL A 8 -6.68 -10.49 -2.21
N ASP A 9 -7.03 -10.07 -3.43
CA ASP A 9 -7.08 -8.66 -3.81
C ASP A 9 -8.05 -7.86 -2.93
N ALA A 10 -9.22 -8.41 -2.62
CA ALA A 10 -10.21 -7.77 -1.75
C ALA A 10 -9.68 -7.61 -0.33
N LEU A 11 -8.95 -8.61 0.19
CA LEU A 11 -8.29 -8.52 1.49
C LEU A 11 -7.21 -7.43 1.50
N SER A 12 -6.35 -7.40 0.49
CA SER A 12 -5.31 -6.36 0.33
C SER A 12 -5.92 -4.97 0.17
N THR A 13 -7.03 -4.86 -0.57
CA THR A 13 -7.81 -3.64 -0.74
C THR A 13 -8.42 -3.16 0.57
N TRP A 14 -9.01 -4.09 1.34
CA TRP A 14 -9.56 -3.78 2.65
C TRP A 14 -8.48 -3.33 3.64
N LEU A 15 -7.33 -4.03 3.69
CA LEU A 15 -6.19 -3.62 4.52
C LEU A 15 -5.69 -2.23 4.16
N GLY A 16 -5.58 -1.90 2.87
CA GLY A 16 -5.21 -0.56 2.40
C GLY A 16 -6.21 0.52 2.83
N LYS A 17 -7.52 0.24 2.73
CA LYS A 17 -8.58 1.16 3.19
C LYS A 17 -8.55 1.38 4.70
N VAL A 18 -8.31 0.33 5.48
CA VAL A 18 -8.14 0.45 6.94
C VAL A 18 -6.89 1.26 7.26
N ALA A 19 -5.77 1.01 6.57
CA ALA A 19 -4.54 1.76 6.74
C ALA A 19 -4.72 3.25 6.38
N ALA A 20 -5.51 3.58 5.36
CA ALA A 20 -5.78 4.97 4.95
C ALA A 20 -6.39 5.82 6.08
N TRP A 21 -7.19 5.22 6.98
CA TRP A 21 -7.71 5.93 8.16
C TRP A 21 -6.62 6.39 9.12
N ALA A 22 -5.43 5.78 9.10
CA ALA A 22 -4.29 6.25 9.88
C ALA A 22 -3.85 7.66 9.46
N VAL A 23 -4.03 8.06 8.18
CA VAL A 23 -3.74 9.43 7.72
C VAL A 23 -4.67 10.45 8.39
N VAL A 24 -5.96 10.13 8.49
CA VAL A 24 -6.95 10.99 9.15
C VAL A 24 -6.59 11.14 10.62
N LEU A 25 -6.30 10.01 11.30
CA LEU A 25 -5.88 10.03 12.70
C LEU A 25 -4.58 10.81 12.91
N LEU A 26 -3.59 10.65 12.03
CA LEU A 26 -2.32 11.36 12.07
C LEU A 26 -2.51 12.87 11.88
N THR A 27 -3.39 13.27 10.95
CA THR A 27 -3.74 14.68 10.73
C THR A 27 -4.39 15.30 11.96
N LEU A 28 -5.35 14.60 12.57
CA LEU A 28 -5.99 15.05 13.80
C LEU A 28 -5.00 15.14 14.96
N LEU A 29 -4.11 14.16 15.09
CA LEU A 29 -3.12 14.11 16.16
C LEU A 29 -2.09 15.24 16.05
N ILE A 30 -1.59 15.52 14.83
CA ILE A 30 -0.71 16.66 14.56
C ILE A 30 -1.44 17.98 14.85
N SER A 31 -2.68 18.13 14.35
CA SER A 31 -3.46 19.35 14.55
C SER A 31 -3.72 19.61 16.04
N TRP A 32 -4.04 18.56 16.79
CA TRP A 32 -4.21 18.63 18.23
C TRP A 32 -2.93 19.05 18.95
N GLU A 33 -1.78 18.46 18.62
CA GLU A 33 -0.51 18.82 19.27
C GLU A 33 -0.09 20.25 18.97
N VAL A 34 -0.24 20.71 17.72
CA VAL A 34 0.00 22.10 17.35
C VAL A 34 -0.93 23.02 18.16
N PHE A 35 -2.23 22.72 18.21
CA PHE A 35 -3.18 23.51 19.00
C PHE A 35 -2.83 23.52 20.48
N SER A 36 -2.59 22.36 21.10
CA SER A 36 -2.29 22.25 22.52
C SER A 36 -1.00 22.99 22.90
N ARG A 37 0.01 22.92 22.05
CA ARG A 37 1.29 23.62 22.25
C ARG A 37 1.13 25.13 22.16
N TYR A 38 0.47 25.64 21.13
CA TYR A 38 0.45 27.08 20.86
C TYR A 38 -0.73 27.82 21.50
N ALA A 39 -1.91 27.19 21.60
CA ALA A 39 -3.10 27.82 22.19
C ALA A 39 -3.23 27.52 23.69
N LEU A 40 -2.86 26.32 24.14
CA LEU A 40 -3.02 25.91 25.56
C LEU A 40 -1.72 25.94 26.36
N ASN A 41 -0.58 26.16 25.70
CA ASN A 41 0.76 26.10 26.31
C ASN A 41 1.02 24.78 27.07
N ARG A 42 0.47 23.66 26.54
CA ARG A 42 0.58 22.30 27.10
C ARG A 42 1.07 21.33 26.01
N PRO A 43 2.37 21.22 25.76
CA PRO A 43 2.93 20.24 24.83
C PRO A 43 2.84 18.82 25.40
N HIS A 44 2.71 17.82 24.53
CA HIS A 44 2.70 16.41 24.92
C HIS A 44 3.84 15.66 24.23
N ALA A 45 4.78 15.10 25.01
CA ALA A 45 5.97 14.47 24.45
C ALA A 45 5.64 13.18 23.67
N TRP A 46 4.63 12.44 24.12
CA TRP A 46 4.23 11.17 23.52
C TRP A 46 3.66 11.29 22.10
N VAL A 47 3.14 12.47 21.73
CA VAL A 47 2.44 12.65 20.46
C VAL A 47 3.39 12.46 19.28
N PHE A 48 4.65 12.88 19.42
CA PHE A 48 5.66 12.66 18.39
C PHE A 48 5.92 11.17 18.11
N ASP A 49 6.04 10.36 19.16
CA ASP A 49 6.22 8.91 19.03
C ASP A 49 5.00 8.25 18.38
N ALA A 50 3.80 8.63 18.81
CA ALA A 50 2.56 8.13 18.23
C ALA A 50 2.43 8.49 16.74
N GLN A 51 2.86 9.69 16.33
CA GLN A 51 2.88 10.09 14.92
C GLN A 51 3.81 9.20 14.09
N ILE A 52 5.03 8.92 14.57
CA ILE A 52 5.97 8.03 13.88
C ILE A 52 5.41 6.62 13.77
N MET A 53 4.84 6.08 14.86
CA MET A 53 4.23 4.75 14.87
C MET A 53 3.04 4.65 13.92
N LEU A 54 2.18 5.67 13.87
CA LEU A 54 1.05 5.72 12.92
C LEU A 54 1.52 5.85 11.47
N TYR A 55 2.52 6.69 11.20
CA TYR A 55 3.09 6.87 9.87
C TYR A 55 3.75 5.57 9.35
N GLY A 56 4.54 4.92 10.20
CA GLY A 56 5.13 3.61 9.88
C GLY A 56 4.06 2.56 9.64
N THR A 57 2.97 2.57 10.42
CA THR A 57 1.84 1.64 10.25
C THR A 57 1.14 1.82 8.92
N LEU A 58 0.85 3.06 8.57
CA LEU A 58 0.28 3.43 7.28
C LEU A 58 1.15 2.90 6.13
N PHE A 59 2.44 3.21 6.14
CA PHE A 59 3.34 2.87 5.04
C PHE A 59 3.51 1.35 4.87
N MET A 60 3.70 0.63 5.99
CA MET A 60 3.90 -0.82 5.96
C MET A 60 2.65 -1.55 5.45
N LEU A 61 1.45 -1.18 5.94
CA LEU A 61 0.21 -1.84 5.53
C LEU A 61 -0.23 -1.47 4.11
N ALA A 62 0.16 -0.29 3.61
CA ALA A 62 -0.11 0.11 2.22
C ALA A 62 0.63 -0.75 1.19
N GLY A 63 1.73 -1.43 1.55
CA GLY A 63 2.53 -2.20 0.59
C GLY A 63 1.75 -3.29 -0.16
N ALA A 64 0.92 -4.08 0.55
CA ALA A 64 0.11 -5.13 -0.06
C ALA A 64 -0.98 -4.54 -0.98
N TYR A 65 -1.57 -3.41 -0.57
CA TYR A 65 -2.52 -2.66 -1.38
C TYR A 65 -1.90 -2.20 -2.70
N THR A 66 -0.75 -1.51 -2.62
CA THR A 66 -0.04 -0.99 -3.79
C THR A 66 0.40 -2.13 -4.72
N LEU A 67 0.77 -3.30 -4.18
CA LEU A 67 1.13 -4.46 -4.98
C LEU A 67 -0.08 -5.02 -5.75
N CYS A 68 -1.23 -5.17 -5.09
CA CYS A 68 -2.49 -5.57 -5.71
C CYS A 68 -2.88 -4.67 -6.89
N LYS A 69 -2.72 -3.35 -6.70
CA LYS A 69 -3.08 -2.33 -7.69
C LYS A 69 -2.02 -2.08 -8.76
N ASN A 70 -0.91 -2.82 -8.74
CA ASN A 70 0.24 -2.59 -9.60
C ASN A 70 0.89 -1.20 -9.49
N GLY A 71 0.67 -0.48 -8.39
CA GLY A 71 1.11 0.90 -8.21
C GLY A 71 2.58 1.07 -7.85
N HIS A 72 3.36 -0.01 -7.81
CA HIS A 72 4.81 0.10 -7.60
C HIS A 72 5.45 0.67 -8.86
N VAL A 73 6.33 1.67 -8.70
CA VAL A 73 7.08 2.24 -9.81
C VAL A 73 7.90 1.12 -10.47
N ARG A 74 7.57 0.82 -11.72
CA ARG A 74 8.25 -0.17 -12.55
C ARG A 74 9.18 0.57 -13.52
N GLY A 75 10.18 -0.15 -14.04
CA GLY A 75 11.01 0.35 -15.15
C GLY A 75 10.21 0.32 -16.45
N ASP A 76 9.22 1.21 -16.58
CA ASP A 76 8.13 1.07 -17.55
C ASP A 76 8.57 1.23 -19.01
N VAL A 77 9.67 1.92 -19.28
CA VAL A 77 10.13 2.15 -20.66
C VAL A 77 10.45 0.83 -21.36
N LEU A 78 11.20 -0.08 -20.73
CA LEU A 78 11.58 -1.34 -21.35
C LEU A 78 10.45 -2.38 -21.26
N TYR A 79 9.73 -2.39 -20.14
CA TYR A 79 8.64 -3.34 -19.88
C TYR A 79 7.46 -3.17 -20.84
N GLY A 80 7.16 -1.93 -21.26
CA GLY A 80 6.09 -1.62 -22.21
C GLY A 80 6.29 -2.20 -23.62
N PHE A 81 7.54 -2.47 -24.03
CA PHE A 81 7.84 -3.08 -25.34
C PHE A 81 7.74 -4.60 -25.35
N PHE A 82 7.60 -5.23 -24.19
CA PHE A 82 7.60 -6.69 -24.08
C PHE A 82 6.23 -7.30 -24.36
N SER A 83 6.22 -8.49 -24.97
CA SER A 83 4.98 -9.28 -25.09
C SER A 83 4.46 -9.69 -23.70
N PRO A 84 3.15 -9.94 -23.52
CA PRO A 84 2.59 -10.35 -22.23
C PRO A 84 3.30 -11.55 -21.59
N ARG A 85 3.75 -12.50 -22.41
CA ARG A 85 4.51 -13.67 -21.94
C ARG A 85 5.91 -13.31 -21.47
N THR A 86 6.61 -12.42 -22.16
CA THR A 86 7.93 -11.93 -21.77
C THR A 86 7.84 -11.13 -20.47
N GLN A 87 6.84 -10.26 -20.37
CA GLN A 87 6.50 -9.52 -19.15
C GLN A 87 6.28 -10.46 -17.96
N ALA A 88 5.41 -11.46 -18.13
CA ALA A 88 5.11 -12.44 -17.08
C ALA A 88 6.33 -13.31 -16.71
N ALA A 89 7.21 -13.64 -17.66
CA ALA A 89 8.44 -14.37 -17.37
C ALA A 89 9.40 -13.55 -16.50
N VAL A 90 9.61 -12.28 -16.86
CA VAL A 90 10.46 -11.36 -16.09
C VAL A 90 9.88 -11.13 -14.69
N ASP A 91 8.58 -10.81 -14.60
CA ASP A 91 7.90 -10.62 -13.31
C ASP A 91 8.01 -11.87 -12.44
N LEU A 92 7.78 -13.07 -13.01
CA LEU A 92 7.89 -14.33 -12.27
C LEU A 92 9.30 -14.56 -11.70
N VAL A 93 10.34 -14.30 -12.50
CA VAL A 93 11.74 -14.41 -12.05
C VAL A 93 12.00 -13.41 -10.92
N LEU A 94 11.56 -12.16 -11.07
CA LEU A 94 11.74 -11.13 -10.04
C LEU A 94 11.00 -11.50 -8.75
N TYR A 95 9.80 -12.07 -8.86
CA TYR A 95 9.04 -12.54 -7.70
C TYR A 95 9.75 -13.68 -6.98
N ILE A 96 10.33 -14.65 -7.71
CA ILE A 96 10.98 -15.81 -7.10
C ILE A 96 12.35 -15.46 -6.53
N VAL A 97 13.15 -14.66 -7.23
CA VAL A 97 14.56 -14.41 -6.87
C VAL A 97 14.70 -13.27 -5.87
N PHE A 98 13.87 -12.22 -5.98
CA PHE A 98 14.02 -11.02 -5.15
C PHE A 98 12.88 -10.85 -4.16
N PHE A 99 11.62 -10.95 -4.62
CA PHE A 99 10.47 -10.69 -3.76
C PHE A 99 10.31 -11.74 -2.67
N LEU A 100 10.22 -13.03 -3.02
CA LEU A 100 9.97 -14.09 -2.04
C LEU A 100 11.07 -14.16 -0.97
N PRO A 101 12.36 -14.24 -1.30
CA PRO A 101 13.41 -14.28 -0.29
C PRO A 101 13.42 -13.01 0.57
N GLY A 102 13.25 -11.84 -0.06
CA GLY A 102 13.25 -10.55 0.63
C GLY A 102 12.10 -10.41 1.62
N ILE A 103 10.87 -10.67 1.19
CA ILE A 103 9.69 -10.52 2.04
C ILE A 103 9.59 -11.64 3.09
N VAL A 104 10.02 -12.88 2.77
CA VAL A 104 10.12 -13.95 3.78
C VAL A 104 11.14 -13.57 4.86
N ALA A 105 12.32 -13.09 4.47
CA ALA A 105 13.33 -12.63 5.42
C ALA A 105 12.82 -11.45 6.26
N LEU A 106 12.17 -10.46 5.64
CA LEU A 106 11.54 -9.33 6.35
C LEU A 106 10.49 -9.81 7.36
N THR A 107 9.63 -10.75 6.96
CA THR A 107 8.54 -11.25 7.81
C THR A 107 9.09 -12.05 8.98
N TRP A 108 10.08 -12.92 8.75
CA TRP A 108 10.75 -13.67 9.80
C TRP A 108 11.48 -12.73 10.76
N ALA A 109 12.37 -11.88 10.24
CA ALA A 109 13.13 -10.93 11.05
C ALA A 109 12.21 -9.99 11.84
N GLY A 110 11.12 -9.53 11.21
CA GLY A 110 10.09 -8.72 11.84
C GLY A 110 9.37 -9.46 12.97
N TRP A 111 9.08 -10.74 12.79
CA TRP A 111 8.48 -11.57 13.84
C TRP A 111 9.42 -11.71 15.04
N THR A 112 10.69 -12.05 14.81
CA THR A 112 11.68 -12.16 15.89
C THR A 112 11.86 -10.83 16.62
N TYR A 113 11.94 -9.73 15.87
CA TYR A 113 12.10 -8.38 16.42
C TYR A 113 10.89 -7.95 17.26
N ALA A 114 9.67 -8.28 16.83
CA ALA A 114 8.46 -8.00 17.59
C ALA A 114 8.37 -8.84 18.88
N GLN A 115 8.77 -10.12 18.84
CA GLN A 115 8.79 -10.99 20.02
C GLN A 115 9.82 -10.55 21.05
N GLU A 116 11.03 -10.19 20.63
CA GLU A 116 12.06 -9.66 21.52
C GLU A 116 11.60 -8.38 22.21
N SER A 117 10.99 -7.47 21.46
CA SER A 117 10.40 -6.23 21.98
C SER A 117 9.29 -6.49 23.01
N LEU A 118 8.43 -7.47 22.74
CA LEU A 118 7.37 -7.88 23.66
C LEU A 118 7.94 -8.48 24.95
N ALA A 119 8.99 -9.31 24.84
CA ALA A 119 9.62 -9.96 25.99
C ALA A 119 10.20 -8.94 26.98
N ILE A 120 10.75 -7.83 26.47
CA ILE A 120 11.30 -6.75 27.30
C ILE A 120 10.28 -5.64 27.61
N ARG A 121 9.03 -5.74 27.10
CA ARG A 121 8.00 -4.68 27.16
C ARG A 121 8.55 -3.32 26.77
N GLU A 122 9.19 -3.29 25.59
CA GLU A 122 9.92 -2.11 25.12
C GLU A 122 9.04 -0.86 25.06
N GLN A 123 9.63 0.27 25.44
CA GLN A 123 9.00 1.58 25.39
C GLN A 123 9.84 2.54 24.56
N THR A 124 9.23 3.63 24.11
CA THR A 124 9.94 4.71 23.42
C THR A 124 10.86 5.48 24.37
N PHE A 125 11.84 6.20 23.81
CA PHE A 125 12.87 6.91 24.59
C PHE A 125 12.48 8.36 24.98
N SER A 126 11.22 8.73 24.76
CA SER A 126 10.71 10.08 25.00
C SER A 126 10.34 10.34 26.47
N ALA A 127 10.14 11.61 26.83
CA ALA A 127 9.80 12.02 28.19
C ALA A 127 8.49 11.41 28.72
N GLU A 128 7.55 11.08 27.82
CA GLU A 128 6.33 10.32 28.11
C GLU A 128 6.35 9.04 27.26
N PRO A 129 6.92 7.93 27.77
CA PRO A 129 7.16 6.72 26.97
C PRO A 129 5.87 6.02 26.55
N LEU A 130 5.80 5.61 25.29
CA LEU A 130 4.74 4.76 24.76
C LEU A 130 5.20 3.31 24.65
N PRO A 131 4.32 2.33 24.88
CA PRO A 131 4.60 0.93 24.57
C PRO A 131 4.92 0.76 23.08
N LEU A 132 6.17 0.39 22.76
CA LEU A 132 6.64 0.26 21.38
C LEU A 132 6.40 -1.14 20.82
N TYR A 133 6.39 -2.16 21.68
CA TYR A 133 6.23 -3.55 21.26
C TYR A 133 4.98 -3.84 20.41
N PRO A 134 3.78 -3.24 20.62
CA PRO A 134 2.62 -3.52 19.78
C PRO A 134 2.83 -3.05 18.34
N PHE A 135 3.53 -1.93 18.15
CA PHE A 135 3.81 -1.38 16.84
C PHE A 135 4.76 -2.27 16.04
N LYS A 136 5.76 -2.90 16.67
CA LYS A 136 6.69 -3.79 15.95
C LYS A 136 5.99 -5.01 15.34
N PHE A 137 4.84 -5.43 15.86
CA PHE A 137 4.01 -6.48 15.23
C PHE A 137 3.41 -6.08 13.87
N VAL A 138 3.37 -4.78 13.55
CA VAL A 138 2.95 -4.34 12.22
C VAL A 138 3.89 -4.86 11.13
N ILE A 139 5.19 -5.01 11.43
CA ILE A 139 6.19 -5.49 10.46
C ILE A 139 5.86 -6.90 9.95
N PRO A 140 5.73 -7.95 10.80
CA PRO A 140 5.36 -9.28 10.33
C PRO A 140 3.95 -9.35 9.75
N VAL A 141 3.00 -8.53 10.23
CA VAL A 141 1.64 -8.48 9.66
C VAL A 141 1.66 -7.94 8.23
N ALA A 142 2.37 -6.83 7.98
CA ALA A 142 2.56 -6.26 6.66
C ALA A 142 3.32 -7.22 5.73
N GLY A 143 4.37 -7.86 6.25
CA GLY A 143 5.13 -8.88 5.52
C GLY A 143 4.26 -10.07 5.09
N LEU A 144 3.42 -10.58 5.99
CA LEU A 144 2.48 -11.67 5.68
C LEU A 144 1.45 -11.23 4.63
N ALA A 145 0.89 -10.03 4.74
CA ALA A 145 -0.04 -9.49 3.75
C ALA A 145 0.62 -9.37 2.36
N LEU A 146 1.88 -8.90 2.31
CA LEU A 146 2.69 -8.86 1.09
C LEU A 146 2.95 -10.26 0.53
N LEU A 147 3.27 -11.26 1.35
CA LEU A 147 3.46 -12.64 0.89
C LEU A 147 2.19 -13.22 0.27
N LEU A 148 1.03 -12.98 0.90
CA LEU A 148 -0.26 -13.41 0.36
C LEU A 148 -0.55 -12.76 -0.99
N GLN A 149 -0.34 -11.44 -1.11
CA GLN A 149 -0.54 -10.74 -2.37
C GLN A 149 0.50 -11.17 -3.44
N GLY A 150 1.76 -11.34 -3.06
CA GLY A 150 2.81 -11.80 -3.94
C GLY A 150 2.56 -13.21 -4.48
N ALA A 151 2.01 -14.11 -3.66
CA ALA A 151 1.57 -15.42 -4.12
C ALA A 151 0.46 -15.32 -5.18
N ALA A 152 -0.50 -14.40 -5.00
CA ALA A 152 -1.52 -14.13 -6.01
C ALA A 152 -0.91 -13.60 -7.33
N GLU A 153 0.07 -12.69 -7.26
CA GLU A 153 0.76 -12.17 -8.44
C GLU A 153 1.62 -13.22 -9.15
N ILE A 154 2.27 -14.12 -8.42
CA ILE A 154 3.00 -15.27 -8.99
C ILE A 154 2.03 -16.16 -9.78
N VAL A 155 0.87 -16.48 -9.20
CA VAL A 155 -0.16 -17.28 -9.90
C VAL A 155 -0.66 -16.56 -11.16
N ARG A 156 -0.80 -15.22 -11.13
CA ARG A 156 -1.14 -14.42 -12.33
C ARG A 156 -0.06 -14.51 -13.41
N CYS A 157 1.21 -14.45 -13.04
CA CYS A 157 2.32 -14.60 -13.98
C CYS A 157 2.30 -15.99 -14.64
N VAL A 158 2.09 -17.06 -13.87
CA VAL A 158 1.98 -18.44 -14.39
C VAL A 158 0.79 -18.58 -15.34
N LEU A 159 -0.36 -17.98 -15.00
CA LEU A 159 -1.53 -17.96 -15.88
C LEU A 159 -1.26 -17.20 -17.19
N CYS A 160 -0.62 -16.03 -17.12
CA CYS A 160 -0.27 -15.25 -18.31
C CYS A 160 0.73 -15.99 -19.21
N LEU A 161 1.70 -16.71 -18.64
CA LEU A 161 2.63 -17.55 -19.40
C LEU A 161 1.90 -18.64 -20.17
N ARG A 162 0.91 -19.29 -19.55
CA ARG A 162 0.10 -20.35 -20.17
C ARG A 162 -0.85 -19.80 -21.23
N ASP A 163 -1.69 -18.86 -20.84
CA ASP A 163 -2.85 -18.41 -21.61
C ASP A 163 -2.50 -17.25 -22.57
N GLY A 164 -1.34 -16.62 -22.40
CA GLY A 164 -0.85 -15.52 -23.23
C GLY A 164 -1.51 -14.16 -22.95
N GLN A 165 -2.42 -14.10 -21.97
CA GLN A 165 -3.15 -12.90 -21.58
C GLN A 165 -3.16 -12.75 -20.06
N TRP A 166 -3.13 -11.50 -19.58
CA TRP A 166 -3.18 -11.20 -18.16
C TRP A 166 -4.59 -11.45 -17.60
N PRO A 167 -4.73 -12.17 -16.47
CA PRO A 167 -6.01 -12.28 -15.79
C PRO A 167 -6.47 -10.93 -15.23
N SER A 168 -7.79 -10.70 -15.24
CA SER A 168 -8.42 -9.46 -14.78
C SER A 168 -8.07 -9.14 -13.32
N ARG A 169 -7.84 -7.85 -13.02
CA ARG A 169 -7.68 -7.31 -11.66
C ARG A 169 -8.92 -6.51 -11.27
N GLU A 170 -9.14 -6.31 -9.98
CA GLU A 170 -10.14 -5.31 -9.55
C GLU A 170 -9.64 -3.91 -9.94
N PRO A 171 -10.45 -3.12 -10.66
CA PRO A 171 -10.08 -1.75 -10.99
C PRO A 171 -9.83 -0.96 -9.70
N ASP A 172 -8.81 -0.11 -9.70
CA ASP A 172 -8.68 0.91 -8.67
C ASP A 172 -9.65 2.06 -8.95
N VAL A 173 -9.88 2.92 -7.98
CA VAL A 173 -10.48 4.22 -8.23
C VAL A 173 -9.54 4.97 -9.16
N GLU A 174 -9.88 5.05 -10.45
CA GLU A 174 -9.16 5.92 -11.37
C GLU A 174 -9.25 7.34 -10.82
N GLU A 175 -8.10 7.95 -10.52
CA GLU A 175 -8.05 9.39 -10.30
C GLU A 175 -8.64 10.02 -11.55
N VAL A 176 -9.75 10.74 -11.37
CA VAL A 176 -10.41 11.38 -12.48
C VAL A 176 -9.46 12.44 -13.00
N ASP A 177 -8.81 12.12 -14.12
CA ASP A 177 -7.86 12.99 -14.78
C ASP A 177 -8.57 14.31 -15.09
N VAL A 178 -8.15 15.37 -14.40
CA VAL A 178 -8.80 16.69 -14.47
C VAL A 178 -8.75 17.21 -15.90
N ASP A 179 -7.74 16.80 -16.68
CA ASP A 179 -7.61 17.18 -18.08
C ASP A 179 -8.57 16.40 -18.98
N LYS A 180 -8.83 15.11 -18.70
CA LYS A 180 -9.94 14.38 -19.36
C LYS A 180 -11.31 14.95 -19.02
N LEU A 181 -11.53 15.36 -17.76
CA LEU A 181 -12.77 16.04 -17.37
C LEU A 181 -12.96 17.35 -18.13
N LYS A 182 -11.89 18.16 -18.24
CA LYS A 182 -11.93 19.41 -19.02
C LYS A 182 -12.20 19.13 -20.50
N GLU A 183 -11.57 18.13 -21.09
CA GLU A 183 -11.85 17.73 -22.48
C GLU A 183 -13.30 17.29 -22.68
N MET A 184 -13.87 16.51 -21.77
CA MET A 184 -15.27 16.10 -21.84
C MET A 184 -16.24 17.29 -21.70
N VAL A 185 -15.96 18.24 -20.81
CA VAL A 185 -16.78 19.45 -20.62
C VAL A 185 -16.67 20.38 -21.85
N HIS A 186 -15.47 20.60 -22.38
CA HIS A 186 -15.26 21.43 -23.56
C HIS A 186 -15.78 20.78 -24.87
N ALA A 187 -15.74 19.46 -24.97
CA ALA A 187 -16.36 18.73 -26.08
C ALA A 187 -17.89 18.90 -26.09
N ASP A 188 -18.52 18.95 -24.91
CA ASP A 188 -19.98 19.17 -24.78
C ASP A 188 -20.38 20.61 -25.12
N ASP A 189 -19.56 21.60 -24.72
CA ASP A 189 -19.78 23.02 -25.08
C ASP A 189 -19.73 23.24 -26.60
N THR A 190 -18.73 22.68 -27.29
CA THR A 190 -18.58 22.80 -28.76
C THR A 190 -19.66 22.05 -29.54
N ALA A 191 -20.18 20.94 -29.00
CA ALA A 191 -21.31 20.21 -29.58
C ALA A 191 -22.64 20.98 -29.44
N SER A 192 -22.79 21.78 -28.38
CA SER A 192 -23.99 22.59 -28.15
C SER A 192 -24.08 23.85 -29.03
N GLU A 193 -22.94 24.40 -29.48
CA GLU A 193 -22.89 25.59 -30.33
C GLU A 193 -23.05 25.30 -31.83
N GLY A 194 -22.73 24.08 -32.28
CA GLY A 194 -22.88 23.65 -33.69
C GLY A 194 -24.30 23.23 -34.10
N GLY A 195 -25.27 23.28 -33.17
CA GLY A 195 -26.61 22.72 -33.32
C GLY A 195 -27.76 23.74 -33.26
N ARG A 196 -27.53 25.01 -33.61
CA ARG A 196 -28.63 25.97 -33.83
C ARG A 196 -28.82 26.23 -35.34
N PRO A 197 -30.02 26.00 -35.89
CA PRO A 197 -30.32 26.15 -37.32
C PRO A 197 -30.21 27.60 -37.81
#